data_AF-A0A7W2PJJ9-F1
#
_entry.id   AF-A0A7W2PJJ9-F1
#
_cell.length_a   1.000
_cell.length_b   1.000
_cell.length_c   1.000
_cell.angle_alpha   90.00
_cell.angle_beta   90.00
_cell.angle_gamma   90.00
#
_symmetry.space_group_name_H-M   'P 1'
#
loop_
_entity.id
_entity.type
_entity.pdbx_description
1 polymer ?
#
loop_
_entity_poly.entity_id
_entity_poly.type
_entity_poly.pdbx_seq_one_letter_code
_entity_poly.pdbx_strand_id
1 'polypeptide(L)' 'MELNQWVDELFELFDEDKDGVINRSEFVELIDCLLQDKGIRMCETIFNRFDKNHDNSISKDELREMVIDLAL' A
#
# COMPACT_ATOMS: atom_id res chain seq x y z
N MET A 1 -1.21 -5.63 -19.50
CA MET A 1 -0.77 -4.66 -18.48
C MET A 1 0.18 -5.40 -17.58
N GLU A 2 1.44 -4.95 -17.50
CA GLU A 2 2.40 -5.57 -16.60
C GLU A 2 2.08 -5.15 -15.17
N LEU A 3 2.09 -6.10 -14.23
CA LEU A 3 1.79 -5.86 -12.82
C LEU A 3 2.65 -4.74 -12.22
N ASN A 4 3.91 -4.65 -12.65
CA ASN A 4 4.83 -3.59 -12.23
C ASN A 4 4.32 -2.19 -12.58
N GLN A 5 3.73 -2.03 -13.77
CA GLN A 5 3.21 -0.73 -14.20
C GLN A 5 2.00 -0.31 -13.37
N TRP A 6 1.17 -1.27 -12.97
CA TRP A 6 0.04 -1.02 -12.07
C TRP A 6 0.49 -0.65 -10.65
N VAL A 7 1.52 -1.33 -10.14
CA VAL A 7 2.12 -1.00 -8.84
C VAL A 7 2.75 0.38 -8.89
N ASP A 8 3.46 0.72 -9.97
CA ASP A 8 4.05 2.05 -10.16
C ASP A 8 2.98 3.15 -10.17
N GLU A 9 1.91 2.97 -10.95
CA GLU A 9 0.80 3.93 -11.02
C GLU A 9 0.08 4.07 -9.67
N LEU A 10 -0.17 2.97 -8.96
CA LEU A 10 -0.76 3.01 -7.62
C LEU A 10 0.19 3.74 -6.64
N PHE A 11 1.48 3.42 -6.68
CA PHE A 11 2.47 4.04 -5.81
C PHE A 11 2.50 5.55 -6.02
N GLU A 12 2.61 6.02 -7.27
CA GLU A 12 2.61 7.46 -7.59
C GLU A 12 1.29 8.16 -7.27
N LEU A 13 0.17 7.43 -7.20
CA LEU A 13 -1.14 7.99 -6.86
C LEU A 13 -1.27 8.25 -5.35
N PHE A 14 -0.65 7.40 -4.52
CA PHE A 14 -0.82 7.41 -3.06
C PHE A 14 0.37 8.00 -2.31
N ASP A 15 1.57 7.98 -2.89
CA ASP A 15 2.75 8.74 -2.42
C ASP A 15 2.53 10.24 -2.73
N GLU A 16 1.72 10.90 -1.90
CA GLU A 16 1.33 12.31 -2.06
C GLU A 16 2.51 13.24 -1.81
N ASP A 17 3.35 12.90 -0.83
CA ASP A 17 4.52 13.70 -0.47
C ASP A 17 5.76 13.40 -1.33
N LYS A 18 5.72 12.32 -2.11
CA LYS A 18 6.77 11.89 -3.05
C LYS A 18 8.08 11.59 -2.35
N ASP A 19 8.02 11.09 -1.12
CA ASP A 19 9.18 10.70 -0.35
C ASP A 19 9.72 9.31 -0.76
N GLY A 20 8.98 8.59 -1.61
CA GLY A 20 9.36 7.28 -2.13
C GLY A 20 8.97 6.12 -1.22
N VAL A 21 8.13 6.35 -0.20
CA VAL A 21 7.46 5.35 0.62
C VAL A 21 5.98 5.71 0.80
N ILE A 22 5.14 4.76 1.19
CA ILE A 22 3.76 5.06 1.60
C ILE A 22 3.71 5.02 3.11
N ASN A 23 3.50 6.18 3.73
CA ASN A 23 3.37 6.28 5.18
C ASN A 23 1.98 5.81 5.65
N ARG A 24 1.79 5.71 6.98
CA ARG A 24 0.50 5.27 7.56
C ARG A 24 -0.70 6.12 7.13
N SER A 25 -0.51 7.42 6.91
CA SER A 25 -1.60 8.33 6.53
C SER A 25 -2.03 8.07 5.09
N GLU A 26 -1.06 7.96 4.18
CA GLU A 26 -1.27 7.65 2.76
C GLU A 26 -1.83 6.24 2.57
N PHE A 27 -1.39 5.29 3.41
CA PHE A 27 -1.91 3.94 3.38
C PHE A 27 -3.38 3.84 3.79
N VAL A 28 -3.83 4.69 4.72
CA VAL A 28 -5.24 4.74 5.11
C VAL A 28 -6.10 5.20 3.94
N GLU A 29 -5.68 6.23 3.20
CA GLU A 29 -6.35 6.69 1.98
C GLU A 29 -6.37 5.58 0.91
N LEU A 30 -5.25 4.87 0.73
CA LEU A 30 -5.13 3.73 -0.19
C LEU A 30 -6.13 2.62 0.12
N ILE A 31 -6.20 2.22 1.39
CA ILE A 31 -7.09 1.15 1.84
C ILE A 31 -8.55 1.61 1.84
N ASP A 32 -8.84 2.87 2.16
CA ASP A 32 -10.20 3.40 2.07
C ASP A 32 -10.69 3.39 0.61
N CYS A 33 -9.82 3.72 -0.34
CA CYS A 33 -10.12 3.64 -1.77
C CYS A 33 -10.32 2.19 -2.26
N LEU A 34 -9.48 1.24 -1.81
CA LEU A 34 -9.54 -0.17 -2.22
C LEU A 34 -10.63 -1.00 -1.52
N LEU A 35 -10.85 -0.77 -0.23
CA LEU A 35 -11.69 -1.62 0.65
C LEU A 35 -12.94 -0.90 1.19
N GLN A 36 -13.11 0.41 0.94
CA GLN A 36 -14.25 1.24 1.36
C GLN A 36 -14.68 0.94 2.81
N ASP A 37 -15.80 0.25 2.99
CA ASP A 37 -16.49 0.04 4.28
C ASP A 37 -15.75 -0.92 5.25
N LYS A 38 -14.80 -1.72 4.77
CA LYS A 38 -14.04 -2.69 5.60
C LYS A 38 -12.63 -2.23 5.98
N GLY A 39 -12.16 -1.13 5.39
CA GLY A 39 -10.76 -0.71 5.44
C GLY A 39 -10.29 -0.23 6.82
N ILE A 40 -11.08 0.64 7.47
CA ILE A 40 -10.60 1.43 8.62
C ILE A 40 -10.14 0.59 9.81
N ARG A 41 -10.83 -0.51 10.15
CA ARG A 41 -10.43 -1.38 11.28
C ARG A 41 -9.32 -2.37 10.93
N MET A 42 -9.15 -2.68 9.65
CA MET A 42 -8.14 -3.63 9.20
C MET A 42 -6.86 -2.94 8.74
N CYS A 43 -6.87 -1.63 8.45
CA CYS A 43 -5.72 -0.83 8.05
C CYS A 43 -4.48 -1.13 8.88
N GLU A 44 -4.55 -1.08 10.21
CA GLU A 44 -3.37 -1.26 11.06
C GLU A 44 -2.83 -2.70 11.04
N THR A 45 -3.72 -3.69 10.94
CA THR A 45 -3.33 -5.11 10.86
C THR A 45 -2.79 -5.46 9.47
N ILE A 46 -3.38 -4.89 8.42
CA ILE A 46 -2.95 -5.03 7.02
C ILE A 46 -1.60 -4.33 6.87
N PHE A 47 -1.47 -3.09 7.33
CA PHE A 47 -0.23 -2.32 7.31
C PHE A 47 0.91 -3.09 7.97
N ASN A 48 0.75 -3.51 9.24
CA ASN A 48 1.78 -4.27 9.95
C ASN A 48 2.08 -5.65 9.31
N ARG A 49 1.17 -6.19 8.50
CA ARG A 49 1.37 -7.45 7.78
C ARG A 49 2.23 -7.26 6.52
N PHE A 50 2.13 -6.09 5.88
CA PHE A 50 2.85 -5.79 4.63
C PHE A 50 4.14 -4.99 4.87
N ASP A 51 4.20 -4.19 5.93
CA ASP A 51 5.41 -3.57 6.48
C ASP A 51 6.30 -4.68 7.10
N LYS A 52 7.08 -5.35 6.24
CA LYS A 52 7.92 -6.50 6.61
C LYS A 52 9.15 -6.05 7.37
N ASN A 53 9.65 -4.85 7.07
CA ASN A 53 10.84 -4.30 7.71
C ASN A 53 10.51 -3.55 9.02
N HIS A 54 9.22 -3.34 9.32
CA HIS A 54 8.69 -2.64 10.48
C HIS A 54 9.20 -1.20 10.61
N ASP A 55 9.42 -0.53 9.47
CA ASP A 55 9.90 0.85 9.43
C ASP A 55 8.76 1.88 9.56
N ASN A 56 7.51 1.43 9.68
CA ASN A 56 6.29 2.23 9.67
C ASN A 56 5.95 2.90 8.33
N SER A 57 6.47 2.36 7.25
CA SER A 57 6.26 2.79 5.87
C SER A 57 6.13 1.55 4.98
N ILE A 58 5.51 1.72 3.81
CA ILE A 58 5.43 0.67 2.80
C ILE A 58 6.31 1.10 1.63
N SER A 59 7.39 0.36 1.42
CA SER A 59 8.27 0.56 0.27
C SER A 59 7.60 0.09 -1.01
N LYS A 60 8.08 0.57 -2.16
CA LYS A 60 7.57 0.15 -3.48
C LYS A 60 7.64 -1.38 -3.70
N ASP A 61 8.71 -2.01 -3.21
CA ASP A 61 8.85 -3.47 -3.21
C ASP A 61 7.82 -4.18 -2.32
N GLU A 62 7.51 -3.62 -1.14
CA GLU A 62 6.51 -4.18 -0.23
C GLU A 62 5.09 -4.02 -0.80
N LEU A 63 4.80 -2.88 -1.43
CA LEU A 63 3.54 -2.66 -2.16
C LEU A 63 3.40 -3.66 -3.31
N ARG A 64 4.48 -3.90 -4.06
CA ARG A 64 4.50 -4.88 -5.15
C ARG A 64 4.15 -6.28 -4.65
N GLU A 65 4.80 -6.72 -3.58
CA GLU A 65 4.54 -8.01 -2.95
C GLU A 65 3.08 -8.11 -2.46
N MET A 66 2.55 -7.04 -1.86
CA MET A 66 1.15 -6.96 -1.43
C MET A 66 0.18 -7.15 -2.60
N VAL A 67 0.40 -6.45 -3.72
CA VAL A 67 -0.45 -6.53 -4.90
C VAL A 67 -0.37 -7.93 -5.54
N ILE A 68 0.80 -8.56 -5.54
CA ILE A 68 0.97 -9.95 -5.99
C ILE A 68 0.18 -10.92 -5.10
N ASP A 69 0.29 -10.78 -3.77
CA ASP A 69 -0.38 -11.66 -2.79
C ASP A 69 -1.91 -11.54 -2.85
N LEU A 70 -2.43 -10.35 -3.14
CA LEU A 70 -3.88 -10.11 -3.29
C LEU A 70 -4.44 -10.49 -4.67
N ALA A 71 -3.59 -10.54 -5.70
CA ALA A 71 -3.98 -10.91 -7.06
C ALA A 71 -3.97 -12.44 -7.31
N LEU A 72 -3.44 -13.23 -6.36
CA LEU A 72 -3.36 -14.70 -6.38
C LEU A 72 -4.40 -15.32 -5.42
#